data_AF-A0A1I2H4H6-F1
#
_entry.id   AF-A0A1I2H4H6-F1
#
_cell.length_a   1.000
_cell.length_b   1.000
_cell.length_c   1.000
_cell.angle_alpha   90.00
_cell.angle_beta   90.00
_cell.angle_gamma   90.00
#
_symmetry.space_group_name_H-M   'P 1'
#
loop_
_entity.id
_entity.type
_entity.pdbx_description
1 polymer ?
#
loop_
_entity_poly.entity_id
_entity_poly.type
_entity_poly.pdbx_seq_one_letter_code
_entity_poly.pdbx_strand_id
1 'polypeptide(L)'
;MAVFNPKQAITNMIDHFLLGAQGLLEVTNRDFHEIYAERNAIYGLVYGKPSNRMATLLNVDREILILFTSFRSQQARTVKTIKTLLSDSSGRLEPTIVIVVHPDPAGNTKLKTWGRENGISILPIYYSEEKFPLPPDVFENILCKELFSYDPFDITGPVSDDDNFYGRRTEAQDISRQLQNGQIKATLGIRKIGKTSIVNRVVETCRNYHECFIVVIDCSRDEVWSLNSSELMLSIASSLDKAKSIPERYYSLDPISTKNDIKESMRQLIASVMTSELPVIIVFDEIDYITPGSPTGKHWVDDFNVFWRNLRVIYQECSRINRPFSLLLSGVSSKWFRVESINGIENAALAFIPEDYLSPLPRGATIAMIKSLSRVAGLQFDEMTAELIANTCCDVPYWVRKACSFLHRRIDIQSRPFKPEIGMVRMHLDDFVQTEGAIIAQVAIQHLFRVYPELKTYCERAYQSNYDELPKTYLSIMFKYGLLKITHGKYELSGTMVREGLGLIFQEKTDDSEILDIRFKTEVSDHAFIEQWADELALIGRRRNILEKRFRGIVLNFLRFDALQNKTKPSPHERIIKRVDERRKKHLELLSTDDLIEKLLWTELISVIEKDWRVCQQFCVNSIEAKVNAGAD
;
A
#
# COMPACT_ATOMS: atom_id res chain seq x y z
N MET A 1 -37.90 -34.75 -24.40
CA MET A 1 -36.82 -33.93 -23.82
C MET A 1 -35.82 -33.65 -24.92
N ALA A 2 -35.66 -32.39 -25.35
CA ALA A 2 -34.62 -32.03 -26.30
C ALA A 2 -33.25 -32.29 -25.65
N VAL A 3 -32.37 -33.00 -26.34
CA VAL A 3 -31.00 -33.25 -25.88
C VAL A 3 -30.29 -31.89 -25.84
N PHE A 4 -29.83 -31.47 -24.66
CA PHE A 4 -29.09 -30.22 -24.51
C PHE A 4 -27.82 -30.30 -25.35
N ASN A 5 -27.72 -29.43 -26.38
CA ASN A 5 -26.54 -29.31 -27.22
C ASN A 5 -25.72 -28.09 -26.77
N PRO A 6 -24.58 -28.29 -26.07
CA PRO A 6 -23.76 -27.19 -25.55
C PRO A 6 -23.28 -26.24 -26.63
N LYS A 7 -22.94 -26.77 -27.82
CA LYS A 7 -22.44 -25.97 -28.94
C LYS A 7 -23.52 -25.02 -29.46
N GLN A 8 -24.75 -25.52 -29.59
CA GLN A 8 -25.88 -24.70 -30.01
C GLN A 8 -26.26 -23.64 -28.97
N ALA A 9 -26.23 -23.99 -27.68
CA ALA A 9 -26.46 -23.01 -26.61
C ALA A 9 -25.40 -21.88 -26.64
N ILE A 10 -24.12 -22.24 -26.82
CA ILE A 10 -23.03 -21.27 -26.95
C ILE A 10 -23.19 -20.40 -28.20
N THR A 11 -23.57 -20.99 -29.35
CA THR A 11 -23.85 -20.22 -30.57
C THR A 11 -24.91 -19.15 -30.33
N ASN A 12 -26.03 -19.52 -29.70
CA ASN A 12 -27.10 -18.58 -29.35
C ASN A 12 -26.60 -17.48 -28.40
N MET A 13 -25.79 -17.84 -27.39
CA MET A 13 -25.19 -16.86 -26.48
C MET A 13 -24.29 -15.86 -27.21
N ILE A 14 -23.46 -16.34 -28.16
CA ILE A 14 -22.60 -15.49 -28.98
C ILE A 14 -23.47 -14.53 -29.80
N ASP A 15 -24.47 -15.03 -30.51
CA ASP A 15 -25.29 -14.19 -31.39
C ASP A 15 -26.04 -13.11 -30.60
N HIS A 16 -26.62 -13.46 -29.44
CA HIS A 16 -27.26 -12.49 -28.55
C HIS A 16 -26.29 -11.48 -27.95
N PHE A 17 -25.08 -11.91 -27.59
CA PHE A 17 -24.04 -11.01 -27.10
C PHE A 17 -23.63 -10.01 -28.18
N LEU A 18 -23.44 -10.47 -29.42
CA LEU A 18 -23.00 -9.60 -30.53
C LEU A 18 -24.04 -8.54 -30.89
N LEU A 19 -25.33 -8.84 -30.75
CA LEU A 19 -26.40 -7.85 -30.88
C LEU A 19 -26.29 -6.75 -29.82
N GLY A 20 -26.03 -7.10 -28.56
CA GLY A 20 -25.84 -6.13 -27.48
C GLY A 20 -24.51 -5.36 -27.55
N ALA A 21 -23.47 -6.00 -28.09
CA ALA A 21 -22.13 -5.40 -28.22
C ALA A 21 -21.96 -4.53 -29.47
N GLN A 22 -23.01 -4.34 -30.27
CA GLN A 22 -22.93 -3.60 -31.54
C GLN A 22 -22.44 -2.16 -31.31
N GLY A 23 -21.40 -1.77 -32.04
CA GLY A 23 -20.76 -0.45 -31.90
C GLY A 23 -19.76 -0.32 -30.74
N LEU A 24 -19.72 -1.30 -29.83
CA LEU A 24 -18.75 -1.34 -28.73
C LEU A 24 -17.53 -2.20 -29.06
N LEU A 25 -17.73 -3.31 -29.77
CA LEU A 25 -16.70 -4.28 -30.14
C LEU A 25 -16.85 -4.66 -31.61
N GLU A 26 -15.75 -4.71 -32.34
CA GLU A 26 -15.65 -5.30 -33.68
C GLU A 26 -15.13 -6.73 -33.57
N VAL A 27 -15.86 -7.71 -34.11
CA VAL A 27 -15.46 -9.12 -34.06
C VAL A 27 -14.41 -9.41 -35.11
N THR A 28 -13.27 -9.93 -34.68
CA THR A 28 -12.16 -10.27 -35.58
C THR A 28 -11.86 -11.78 -35.62
N ASN A 29 -12.45 -12.55 -34.71
CA ASN A 29 -12.42 -14.01 -34.73
C ASN A 29 -13.66 -14.58 -34.01
N ARG A 30 -14.17 -15.72 -34.49
CA ARG A 30 -15.18 -16.55 -33.85
C ARG A 30 -14.81 -18.02 -34.02
N ASP A 31 -14.57 -18.72 -32.92
CA ASP A 31 -14.14 -20.12 -32.91
C ASP A 31 -14.70 -20.89 -31.70
N PHE A 32 -14.41 -22.19 -31.61
CA PHE A 32 -14.71 -23.04 -30.46
C PHE A 32 -13.44 -23.72 -29.95
N HIS A 33 -13.29 -23.79 -28.63
CA HIS A 33 -12.22 -24.53 -27.97
C HIS A 33 -12.80 -25.74 -27.24
N GLU A 34 -12.44 -26.94 -27.67
CA GLU A 34 -12.96 -28.22 -27.14
C GLU A 34 -11.86 -28.95 -26.34
N ILE A 35 -12.13 -29.26 -25.07
CA ILE A 35 -11.23 -30.02 -24.19
C ILE A 35 -11.81 -31.42 -23.98
N TYR A 36 -11.31 -32.38 -24.76
CA TYR A 36 -11.78 -33.78 -24.74
C TYR A 36 -11.37 -34.57 -23.49
N ALA A 37 -10.28 -34.17 -22.82
CA ALA A 37 -9.76 -34.85 -21.64
C ALA A 37 -10.65 -34.71 -20.37
N GLU A 38 -11.56 -33.72 -20.33
CA GLU A 38 -12.34 -33.39 -19.13
C GLU A 38 -13.87 -33.30 -19.40
N ARG A 39 -14.50 -34.43 -19.72
CA ARG A 39 -15.96 -34.55 -19.96
C ARG A 39 -16.48 -33.72 -21.14
N ASN A 40 -15.71 -33.58 -22.22
CA ASN A 40 -16.08 -32.81 -23.43
C ASN A 40 -16.53 -31.38 -23.09
N ALA A 41 -15.69 -30.63 -22.40
CA ALA A 41 -15.94 -29.21 -22.14
C ALA A 41 -15.78 -28.41 -23.44
N ILE A 42 -16.82 -27.65 -23.82
CA ILE A 42 -16.83 -26.80 -25.01
C ILE A 42 -16.90 -25.34 -24.56
N TYR A 43 -15.99 -24.52 -25.08
CA TYR A 43 -15.95 -23.08 -24.90
C TYR A 43 -16.17 -22.39 -26.24
N GLY A 44 -16.99 -21.34 -26.26
CA GLY A 44 -17.06 -20.43 -27.40
C GLY A 44 -16.00 -19.35 -27.27
N LEU A 45 -15.33 -19.03 -28.36
CA LEU A 45 -14.24 -18.07 -28.42
C LEU A 45 -14.61 -16.94 -29.38
N VAL A 46 -14.52 -15.70 -28.92
CA VAL A 46 -14.61 -14.53 -29.78
C VAL A 46 -13.46 -13.59 -29.45
N TYR A 47 -12.80 -13.06 -30.48
CA TYR A 47 -11.86 -11.96 -30.32
C TYR A 47 -12.57 -10.67 -30.72
N GLY A 48 -12.63 -9.73 -29.78
CA GLY A 48 -13.27 -8.43 -29.98
C GLY A 48 -12.24 -7.33 -29.95
N LYS A 49 -12.16 -6.54 -31.02
CA LYS A 49 -11.43 -5.28 -31.04
C LYS A 49 -12.34 -4.17 -30.48
N PRO A 50 -11.99 -3.53 -29.36
CA PRO A 50 -12.84 -2.48 -28.79
C PRO A 50 -12.90 -1.24 -29.68
N SER A 51 -14.04 -0.55 -29.69
CA SER A 51 -14.14 0.79 -30.27
C SER A 51 -13.20 1.76 -29.56
N ASN A 52 -12.80 2.88 -30.18
CA ASN A 52 -11.88 3.85 -29.57
C ASN A 52 -12.33 4.30 -28.17
N ARG A 53 -13.65 4.49 -27.99
CA ARG A 53 -14.26 4.80 -26.70
C ARG A 53 -14.04 3.67 -25.69
N MET A 54 -14.36 2.44 -26.06
CA MET A 54 -14.24 1.28 -25.18
C MET A 54 -12.77 0.93 -24.90
N ALA A 55 -11.88 1.00 -25.88
CA ALA A 55 -10.43 0.86 -25.72
C ALA A 55 -9.88 1.85 -24.68
N THR A 56 -10.33 3.10 -24.73
CA THR A 56 -9.94 4.14 -23.75
C THR A 56 -10.46 3.85 -22.34
N LEU A 57 -11.70 3.33 -22.21
CA LEU A 57 -12.28 2.97 -20.91
C LEU A 57 -11.61 1.72 -20.30
N LEU A 58 -11.30 0.75 -21.15
CA LEU A 58 -10.63 -0.50 -20.80
C LEU A 58 -9.12 -0.34 -20.58
N ASN A 59 -8.55 0.77 -21.07
CA ASN A 59 -7.11 1.00 -21.17
C ASN A 59 -6.39 -0.16 -21.87
N VAL A 60 -6.91 -0.55 -23.05
CA VAL A 60 -6.35 -1.63 -23.86
C VAL A 60 -6.11 -1.17 -25.28
N ASP A 61 -5.01 -1.63 -25.86
CA ASP A 61 -4.64 -1.36 -27.25
C ASP A 61 -4.74 -2.61 -28.13
N ARG A 62 -5.00 -3.77 -27.53
CA ARG A 62 -5.11 -5.09 -28.19
C ARG A 62 -6.54 -5.59 -28.22
N GLU A 63 -6.75 -6.67 -28.98
CA GLU A 63 -8.02 -7.39 -28.99
C GLU A 63 -8.26 -8.08 -27.64
N ILE A 64 -9.52 -8.20 -27.24
CA ILE A 64 -9.91 -8.82 -25.98
C ILE A 64 -10.45 -10.21 -26.25
N LEU A 65 -10.08 -11.15 -25.37
CA LEU A 65 -10.69 -12.47 -25.32
C LEU A 65 -12.10 -12.39 -24.73
N ILE A 66 -13.08 -12.93 -25.46
CA ILE A 66 -14.46 -13.09 -25.01
C ILE A 66 -14.77 -14.59 -25.01
N LEU A 67 -14.95 -15.13 -23.80
CA LEU A 67 -15.17 -16.56 -23.59
C LEU A 67 -16.63 -16.84 -23.25
N PHE A 68 -17.24 -17.80 -23.93
CA PHE A 68 -18.61 -18.23 -23.72
C PHE A 68 -18.63 -19.63 -23.12
N THR A 69 -19.42 -19.81 -22.06
CA THR A 69 -19.56 -21.09 -21.38
C THR A 69 -21.03 -21.45 -21.22
N SER A 70 -21.38 -22.72 -21.40
CA SER A 70 -22.75 -23.21 -21.16
C SER A 70 -22.91 -23.90 -19.80
N PHE A 71 -21.91 -23.77 -18.90
CA PHE A 71 -21.89 -24.48 -17.62
C PHE A 71 -22.88 -23.87 -16.63
N ARG A 72 -23.75 -24.71 -16.06
CA ARG A 72 -24.72 -24.32 -15.01
C ARG A 72 -24.04 -23.91 -13.70
N SER A 73 -22.82 -24.38 -13.47
CA SER A 73 -21.97 -23.97 -12.35
C SER A 73 -20.54 -23.80 -12.84
N GLN A 74 -19.97 -22.62 -12.66
CA GLN A 74 -18.59 -22.32 -13.01
C GLN A 74 -17.63 -23.00 -12.04
N GLN A 75 -16.44 -23.34 -12.55
CA GLN A 75 -15.35 -23.96 -11.82
C GLN A 75 -14.04 -23.22 -12.11
N ALA A 76 -13.08 -23.27 -11.18
CA ALA A 76 -11.80 -22.57 -11.31
C ALA A 76 -11.01 -22.92 -12.59
N ARG A 77 -11.25 -24.12 -13.17
CA ARG A 77 -10.66 -24.54 -14.44
C ARG A 77 -10.97 -23.62 -15.62
N THR A 78 -12.08 -22.86 -15.59
CA THR A 78 -12.37 -21.85 -16.62
C THR A 78 -11.23 -20.83 -16.71
N VAL A 79 -10.66 -20.42 -15.57
CA VAL A 79 -9.53 -19.46 -15.52
C VAL A 79 -8.23 -20.09 -16.03
N LYS A 80 -8.01 -21.39 -15.79
CA LYS A 80 -6.89 -22.13 -16.37
C LYS A 80 -6.97 -22.15 -17.90
N THR A 81 -8.15 -22.43 -18.46
CA THR A 81 -8.39 -22.37 -19.91
C THR A 81 -8.15 -20.98 -20.47
N ILE A 82 -8.62 -19.92 -19.79
CA ILE A 82 -8.33 -18.53 -20.16
C ILE A 82 -6.82 -18.28 -20.27
N LYS A 83 -6.04 -18.68 -19.26
CA LYS A 83 -4.58 -18.52 -19.26
C LYS A 83 -3.91 -19.20 -20.46
N THR A 84 -4.30 -20.44 -20.74
CA THR A 84 -3.78 -21.17 -21.91
C THR A 84 -4.09 -20.43 -23.20
N LEU A 85 -5.34 -20.01 -23.42
CA LEU A 85 -5.76 -19.28 -24.62
C LEU A 85 -5.02 -17.94 -24.79
N LEU A 86 -4.80 -17.20 -23.70
CA LEU A 86 -4.03 -15.95 -23.75
C LEU A 86 -2.56 -16.20 -24.09
N SER A 87 -1.94 -17.22 -23.50
CA SER A 87 -0.56 -17.62 -23.81
C SER A 87 -0.40 -18.06 -25.27
N ASP A 88 -1.33 -18.87 -25.77
CA ASP A 88 -1.31 -19.41 -27.14
C ASP A 88 -1.56 -18.31 -28.19
N SER A 89 -2.15 -17.18 -27.79
CA SER A 89 -2.41 -16.05 -28.68
C SER A 89 -1.15 -15.32 -29.19
N SER A 90 0.04 -15.69 -28.69
CA SER A 90 1.33 -15.11 -29.11
C SER A 90 1.36 -13.58 -29.05
N GLY A 91 0.68 -13.00 -28.04
CA GLY A 91 0.62 -11.56 -27.81
C GLY A 91 -0.45 -10.82 -28.63
N ARG A 92 -1.27 -11.50 -29.43
CA ARG A 92 -2.39 -10.87 -30.17
C ARG A 92 -3.45 -10.30 -29.23
N LEU A 93 -3.74 -11.01 -28.14
CA LEU A 93 -4.77 -10.63 -27.17
C LEU A 93 -4.19 -9.82 -26.02
N GLU A 94 -5.03 -8.99 -25.42
CA GLU A 94 -4.74 -8.32 -24.16
C GLU A 94 -4.63 -9.37 -23.03
N PRO A 95 -3.48 -9.51 -22.36
CA PRO A 95 -3.26 -10.58 -21.38
C PRO A 95 -3.97 -10.35 -20.04
N THR A 96 -4.40 -9.11 -19.75
CA THR A 96 -4.86 -8.72 -18.41
C THR A 96 -6.38 -8.69 -18.27
N ILE A 97 -7.14 -8.70 -19.36
CA ILE A 97 -8.61 -8.56 -19.32
C ILE A 97 -9.32 -9.56 -20.22
N VAL A 98 -10.42 -10.14 -19.70
CA VAL A 98 -11.24 -11.11 -20.42
C VAL A 98 -12.71 -10.92 -20.09
N ILE A 99 -13.58 -10.97 -21.10
CA ILE A 99 -15.04 -11.01 -20.90
C ILE A 99 -15.48 -12.47 -20.84
N VAL A 100 -16.26 -12.85 -19.82
CA VAL A 100 -16.79 -14.21 -19.70
C VAL A 100 -18.31 -14.19 -19.64
N VAL A 101 -18.96 -14.77 -20.64
CA VAL A 101 -20.42 -14.88 -20.72
C VAL A 101 -20.85 -16.26 -20.22
N HIS A 102 -21.70 -16.32 -19.20
CA HIS A 102 -22.05 -17.58 -18.53
C HIS A 102 -23.48 -17.61 -17.96
N PRO A 103 -24.11 -18.80 -17.83
CA PRO A 103 -25.45 -18.95 -17.24
C PRO A 103 -25.48 -19.29 -15.74
N ASP A 104 -24.34 -19.37 -15.04
CA ASP A 104 -24.28 -19.64 -13.58
C ASP A 104 -24.72 -18.41 -12.76
N PRO A 105 -25.80 -18.48 -11.96
CA PRO A 105 -26.25 -17.36 -11.11
C PRO A 105 -25.22 -16.90 -10.08
N ALA A 106 -24.32 -17.78 -9.64
CA ALA A 106 -23.21 -17.45 -8.74
C ALA A 106 -21.89 -17.20 -9.50
N GLY A 107 -21.92 -17.25 -10.84
CA GLY A 107 -20.72 -17.22 -11.68
C GLY A 107 -19.96 -15.89 -11.63
N ASN A 108 -20.65 -14.75 -11.55
CA ASN A 108 -20.01 -13.44 -11.52
C ASN A 108 -19.02 -13.33 -10.34
N THR A 109 -19.48 -13.67 -9.14
CA THR A 109 -18.64 -13.61 -7.93
C THR A 109 -17.48 -14.59 -8.03
N LYS A 110 -17.74 -15.85 -8.43
CA LYS A 110 -16.71 -16.89 -8.55
C LYS A 110 -15.60 -16.52 -9.54
N LEU A 111 -15.98 -16.12 -10.75
CA LEU A 111 -15.06 -15.79 -11.82
C LEU A 111 -14.21 -14.56 -11.48
N LYS A 112 -14.79 -13.53 -10.85
CA LYS A 112 -14.03 -12.38 -10.36
C LYS A 112 -12.96 -12.78 -9.35
N THR A 113 -13.34 -13.58 -8.34
CA THR A 113 -12.42 -14.04 -7.30
C THR A 113 -11.27 -14.84 -7.90
N TRP A 114 -11.58 -15.87 -8.71
CA TRP A 114 -10.54 -16.70 -9.32
C TRP A 114 -9.69 -15.96 -10.34
N GLY A 115 -10.27 -15.03 -11.10
CA GLY A 115 -9.53 -14.17 -12.01
C GLY A 115 -8.50 -13.32 -11.26
N ARG A 116 -8.93 -12.65 -10.19
CA ARG A 116 -8.06 -11.83 -9.33
C ARG A 116 -6.93 -12.64 -8.71
N GLU A 117 -7.21 -13.83 -8.17
CA GLU A 117 -6.19 -14.77 -7.63
C GLU A 117 -5.14 -15.16 -8.68
N ASN A 118 -5.48 -15.02 -9.96
CA ASN A 118 -4.66 -15.44 -11.09
C ASN A 118 -4.08 -14.28 -11.90
N GLY A 119 -4.27 -13.03 -11.46
CA GLY A 119 -3.76 -11.83 -12.13
C GLY A 119 -4.53 -11.44 -13.40
N ILE A 120 -5.79 -11.87 -13.56
CA ILE A 120 -6.62 -11.59 -14.74
C ILE A 120 -7.90 -10.90 -14.31
N SER A 121 -8.19 -9.74 -14.90
CA SER A 121 -9.46 -9.05 -14.73
C SER A 121 -10.54 -9.73 -15.57
N ILE A 122 -11.42 -10.48 -14.92
CA ILE A 122 -12.56 -11.12 -15.58
C ILE A 122 -13.78 -10.20 -15.44
N LEU A 123 -14.37 -9.83 -16.58
CA LEU A 123 -15.65 -9.12 -16.70
C LEU A 123 -16.77 -10.14 -16.95
N PRO A 124 -17.43 -10.65 -15.90
CA PRO A 124 -18.47 -11.65 -16.06
C PRO A 124 -19.80 -11.01 -16.52
N ILE A 125 -20.43 -11.65 -17.50
CA ILE A 125 -21.79 -11.33 -17.94
C ILE A 125 -22.68 -12.53 -17.68
N TYR A 126 -23.61 -12.36 -16.74
CA TYR A 126 -24.64 -13.34 -16.48
C TYR A 126 -25.64 -13.38 -17.65
N TYR A 127 -25.69 -14.53 -18.32
CA TYR A 127 -26.57 -14.80 -19.44
C TYR A 127 -27.81 -15.58 -19.01
N SER A 128 -28.97 -15.10 -19.44
CA SER A 128 -30.24 -15.81 -19.38
C SER A 128 -31.03 -15.53 -20.64
N GLU A 129 -31.61 -16.55 -21.26
CA GLU A 129 -32.40 -16.40 -22.50
C GLU A 129 -33.55 -15.40 -22.36
N GLU A 130 -34.13 -15.26 -21.17
CA GLU A 130 -35.21 -14.30 -20.88
C GLU A 130 -34.77 -12.82 -20.92
N LYS A 131 -33.48 -12.53 -20.70
CA LYS A 131 -32.95 -11.16 -20.61
C LYS A 131 -32.15 -10.73 -21.84
N PHE A 132 -31.82 -11.67 -22.73
CA PHE A 132 -30.97 -11.42 -23.89
C PHE A 132 -31.78 -11.52 -25.20
N PRO A 133 -31.43 -10.76 -26.25
CA PRO A 133 -30.34 -9.79 -26.31
C PRO A 133 -30.62 -8.53 -25.48
N LEU A 134 -29.57 -7.99 -24.86
CA LEU A 134 -29.68 -6.73 -24.13
C LEU A 134 -29.61 -5.56 -25.11
N PRO A 135 -30.38 -4.47 -24.89
CA PRO A 135 -30.18 -3.22 -25.63
C PRO A 135 -28.72 -2.73 -25.49
N PRO A 136 -28.11 -2.14 -26.54
CA PRO A 136 -26.71 -1.72 -26.51
C PRO A 136 -26.34 -0.84 -25.31
N ASP A 137 -27.18 0.13 -24.95
CA ASP A 137 -26.94 1.00 -23.78
C ASP A 137 -26.95 0.22 -22.45
N VAL A 138 -27.84 -0.76 -22.32
CA VAL A 138 -27.92 -1.61 -21.12
C VAL A 138 -26.71 -2.54 -21.04
N PHE A 139 -26.30 -3.09 -22.18
CA PHE A 139 -25.12 -3.94 -22.27
C PHE A 139 -23.84 -3.17 -21.94
N GLU A 140 -23.69 -1.95 -22.48
CA GLU A 140 -22.58 -1.06 -22.16
C GLU A 140 -22.54 -0.71 -20.68
N ASN A 141 -23.69 -0.42 -20.06
CA ASN A 141 -23.78 -0.14 -18.62
C ASN A 141 -23.35 -1.34 -17.77
N ILE A 142 -23.67 -2.58 -18.18
CA ILE A 142 -23.21 -3.78 -17.49
C ILE A 142 -21.68 -3.90 -17.59
N LEU A 143 -21.12 -3.76 -18.78
CA LEU A 143 -19.67 -3.80 -18.97
C LEU A 143 -18.96 -2.71 -18.15
N CYS A 144 -19.45 -1.47 -18.21
CA CYS A 144 -18.92 -0.34 -17.46
C CYS A 144 -18.99 -0.58 -15.96
N LYS A 145 -20.11 -1.09 -15.44
CA LYS A 145 -20.25 -1.43 -14.01
C LYS A 145 -19.23 -2.47 -13.57
N GLU A 146 -19.02 -3.49 -14.40
CA GLU A 146 -18.05 -4.55 -14.12
C GLU A 146 -16.62 -4.00 -14.12
N LEU A 147 -16.30 -3.14 -15.08
CA LEU A 147 -15.00 -2.47 -15.18
C LEU A 147 -14.70 -1.54 -14.02
N PHE A 148 -15.61 -0.63 -13.73
CA PHE A 148 -15.42 0.40 -12.70
C PHE A 148 -15.56 -0.13 -11.28
N SER A 149 -15.89 -1.42 -11.11
CA SER A 149 -15.88 -2.10 -9.81
C SER A 149 -14.46 -2.46 -9.33
N TYR A 150 -13.48 -2.43 -10.23
CA TYR A 150 -12.08 -2.58 -9.87
C TYR A 150 -11.50 -1.26 -9.35
N ASP A 151 -10.75 -1.32 -8.26
CA ASP A 151 -10.04 -0.17 -7.69
C ASP A 151 -8.58 -0.16 -8.20
N PRO A 152 -8.24 0.64 -9.24
CA PRO A 152 -6.87 0.72 -9.77
C PRO A 152 -5.91 1.47 -8.84
N PHE A 153 -6.40 2.09 -7.77
CA PHE A 153 -5.57 2.80 -6.81
C PHE A 153 -5.05 1.88 -5.70
N ASP A 154 -5.70 0.75 -5.43
CA ASP A 154 -5.39 -0.14 -4.31
C ASP A 154 -4.21 -1.07 -4.60
N ILE A 155 -3.01 -0.48 -4.64
CA ILE A 155 -1.74 -1.21 -4.67
C ILE A 155 -1.15 -1.19 -3.26
N THR A 156 -1.05 -2.37 -2.63
CA THR A 156 -0.54 -2.53 -1.27
C THR A 156 0.98 -2.77 -1.21
N GLY A 157 1.55 -3.32 -2.28
CA GLY A 157 2.98 -3.59 -2.43
C GLY A 157 3.76 -2.51 -3.21
N PRO A 158 5.09 -2.71 -3.39
CA PRO A 158 5.88 -1.88 -4.29
C PRO A 158 5.32 -1.92 -5.71
N VAL A 159 5.30 -0.78 -6.40
CA VAL A 159 4.91 -0.73 -7.81
C VAL A 159 6.00 -1.35 -8.67
N SER A 160 5.70 -2.47 -9.32
CA SER A 160 6.57 -3.17 -10.26
C SER A 160 6.29 -2.85 -11.72
N ASP A 161 5.05 -2.49 -12.07
CA ASP A 161 4.65 -2.35 -13.47
C ASP A 161 5.04 -0.98 -14.03
N ASP A 162 5.56 -0.95 -15.26
CA ASP A 162 6.00 0.28 -15.92
C ASP A 162 4.88 1.31 -16.00
N ASP A 163 3.68 0.89 -16.40
CA ASP A 163 2.51 1.77 -16.56
C ASP A 163 2.05 2.40 -15.26
N ASN A 164 2.45 1.83 -14.13
CA ASN A 164 2.13 2.32 -12.79
C ASN A 164 3.28 3.09 -12.12
N PHE A 165 4.47 3.13 -12.73
CA PHE A 165 5.67 3.77 -12.20
C PHE A 165 5.82 5.22 -12.71
N TYR A 166 5.19 6.15 -11.99
CA TYR A 166 5.10 7.56 -12.36
C TYR A 166 6.28 8.40 -11.87
N GLY A 167 6.76 9.33 -12.72
CA GLY A 167 7.66 10.41 -12.34
C GLY A 167 9.11 10.04 -11.97
N ARG A 168 9.45 8.76 -11.85
CA ARG A 168 10.77 8.28 -11.36
C ARG A 168 11.54 7.40 -12.33
N ARG A 169 11.06 7.24 -13.57
CA ARG A 169 11.70 6.38 -14.59
C ARG A 169 13.13 6.83 -14.89
N THR A 170 13.31 8.12 -15.16
CA THR A 170 14.63 8.71 -15.45
C THR A 170 15.56 8.58 -14.25
N GLU A 171 15.07 8.82 -13.03
CA GLU A 171 15.84 8.66 -11.80
C GLU A 171 16.36 7.22 -11.63
N ALA A 172 15.52 6.21 -11.85
CA ALA A 172 15.93 4.81 -11.79
C ALA A 172 16.98 4.44 -12.87
N GLN A 173 16.81 4.93 -14.10
CA GLN A 173 17.78 4.74 -15.19
C GLN A 173 19.11 5.46 -14.93
N ASP A 174 19.08 6.62 -14.29
CA ASP A 174 20.29 7.37 -13.94
C ASP A 174 21.07 6.66 -12.85
N ILE A 175 20.37 6.20 -11.80
CA ILE A 175 20.95 5.39 -10.73
C ILE A 175 21.54 4.11 -11.32
N SER A 176 20.81 3.37 -12.17
CA SER A 176 21.31 2.10 -12.75
C SER A 176 22.60 2.29 -13.54
N ARG A 177 22.68 3.37 -14.34
CA ARG A 177 23.89 3.75 -15.10
C ARG A 177 25.06 4.14 -14.20
N GLN A 178 24.80 4.91 -13.15
CA GLN A 178 25.83 5.36 -12.21
C GLN A 178 26.42 4.18 -11.41
N LEU A 179 25.57 3.21 -11.04
CA LEU A 179 26.00 1.98 -10.36
C LEU A 179 26.89 1.10 -11.24
N GLN A 180 26.90 1.24 -12.58
CA GLN A 180 27.87 0.51 -13.42
C GLN A 180 29.31 1.02 -13.25
N ASN A 181 29.47 2.24 -12.74
CA ASN A 181 30.76 2.94 -12.68
C ASN A 181 31.37 3.00 -11.27
N GLY A 182 30.96 2.12 -10.35
CA GLY A 182 31.49 2.11 -8.98
C GLY A 182 30.96 3.23 -8.07
N GLN A 183 29.83 3.87 -8.41
CA GLN A 183 29.28 4.95 -7.59
C GLN A 183 28.48 4.42 -6.39
N ILE A 184 28.50 5.20 -5.31
CA ILE A 184 27.62 5.01 -4.16
C ILE A 184 26.37 5.89 -4.39
N LYS A 185 25.19 5.31 -4.17
CA LYS A 185 23.88 5.98 -4.28
C LYS A 185 23.06 5.74 -3.03
N ALA A 186 22.22 6.71 -2.68
CA ALA A 186 21.26 6.57 -1.61
C ALA A 186 19.86 6.95 -2.09
N THR A 187 18.85 6.34 -1.48
CA THR A 187 17.43 6.62 -1.70
C THR A 187 16.79 6.78 -0.33
N LEU A 188 16.92 7.99 0.23
CA LEU A 188 16.46 8.28 1.60
C LEU A 188 15.09 8.96 1.60
N GLY A 189 14.20 8.57 2.50
CA GLY A 189 12.89 9.22 2.57
C GLY A 189 11.92 8.57 3.53
N ILE A 190 10.79 9.24 3.78
CA ILE A 190 9.78 8.75 4.73
C ILE A 190 9.15 7.42 4.29
N ARG A 191 8.47 6.75 5.22
CA ARG A 191 7.70 5.53 4.92
C ARG A 191 6.67 5.83 3.82
N LYS A 192 6.44 4.85 2.93
CA LYS A 192 5.48 4.92 1.81
C LYS A 192 5.74 6.01 0.75
N ILE A 193 6.91 6.65 0.75
CA ILE A 193 7.31 7.58 -0.32
C ILE A 193 7.67 6.85 -1.63
N GLY A 194 7.90 5.54 -1.60
CA GLY A 194 8.16 4.69 -2.77
C GLY A 194 9.63 4.26 -2.97
N LYS A 195 10.39 4.11 -1.87
CA LYS A 195 11.81 3.69 -1.89
C LYS A 195 12.00 2.27 -2.44
N THR A 196 11.31 1.28 -1.87
CA THR A 196 11.37 -0.11 -2.33
C THR A 196 10.96 -0.23 -3.81
N SER A 197 9.99 0.56 -4.28
CA SER A 197 9.60 0.56 -5.71
C SER A 197 10.73 1.04 -6.62
N ILE A 198 11.44 2.12 -6.25
CA ILE A 198 12.57 2.59 -7.06
C ILE A 198 13.78 1.65 -6.96
N VAL A 199 14.06 1.07 -5.78
CA VAL A 199 15.12 0.05 -5.62
C VAL A 199 14.85 -1.16 -6.50
N ASN A 200 13.63 -1.70 -6.46
CA ASN A 200 13.24 -2.84 -7.30
C ASN A 200 13.38 -2.51 -8.78
N ARG A 201 12.98 -1.30 -9.19
CA ARG A 201 13.14 -0.86 -10.58
C ARG A 201 14.60 -0.74 -11.00
N VAL A 202 15.46 -0.20 -10.14
CA VAL A 202 16.90 -0.09 -10.40
C VAL A 202 17.51 -1.49 -10.54
N VAL A 203 17.19 -2.40 -9.62
CA VAL A 203 17.66 -3.79 -9.68
C VAL A 203 17.20 -4.48 -10.96
N GLU A 204 15.92 -4.37 -11.32
CA GLU A 204 15.38 -4.93 -12.56
C GLU A 204 16.04 -4.33 -13.80
N THR A 205 16.25 -3.02 -13.82
CA THR A 205 16.95 -2.33 -14.92
C THR A 205 18.38 -2.85 -15.06
N CYS A 206 19.10 -2.99 -13.94
CA CYS A 206 20.45 -3.56 -13.94
C CYS A 206 20.44 -5.02 -14.44
N ARG A 207 19.51 -5.86 -13.99
CA ARG A 207 19.43 -7.27 -14.40
C ARG A 207 19.13 -7.45 -15.89
N ASN A 208 18.27 -6.60 -16.44
CA ASN A 208 17.77 -6.76 -17.81
C ASN A 208 18.63 -6.05 -18.86
N TYR A 209 19.35 -4.99 -18.48
CA TYR A 209 20.05 -4.11 -19.43
C TYR A 209 21.54 -3.90 -19.14
N HIS A 210 22.07 -4.45 -18.04
CA HIS A 210 23.46 -4.28 -17.67
C HIS A 210 24.13 -5.61 -17.29
N GLU A 211 25.39 -5.77 -17.67
CA GLU A 211 26.22 -6.90 -17.29
C GLU A 211 26.86 -6.61 -15.93
N CYS A 212 26.24 -7.05 -14.84
CA CYS A 212 26.73 -6.82 -13.48
C CYS A 212 26.33 -7.96 -12.53
N PHE A 213 27.03 -8.08 -11.41
CA PHE A 213 26.64 -8.94 -10.29
C PHE A 213 25.94 -8.11 -9.22
N ILE A 214 24.77 -8.58 -8.75
CA ILE A 214 23.95 -7.87 -7.79
C ILE A 214 23.70 -8.75 -6.56
N VAL A 215 23.99 -8.20 -5.38
CA VAL A 215 23.56 -8.78 -4.10
C VAL A 215 22.59 -7.82 -3.45
N VAL A 216 21.36 -8.28 -3.18
CA VAL A 216 20.34 -7.49 -2.46
C VAL A 216 20.25 -7.96 -1.02
N ILE A 217 20.26 -6.99 -0.11
CA ILE A 217 20.24 -7.17 1.33
C ILE A 217 18.99 -6.46 1.83
N ASP A 218 17.98 -7.23 2.21
CA ASP A 218 16.85 -6.71 2.98
C ASP A 218 17.26 -6.67 4.46
N CYS A 219 17.65 -5.49 4.93
CA CYS A 219 18.13 -5.29 6.29
C CYS A 219 17.02 -5.44 7.34
N SER A 220 15.75 -5.45 6.95
CA SER A 220 14.62 -5.62 7.88
C SER A 220 14.41 -7.06 8.33
N ARG A 221 14.99 -8.04 7.62
CA ARG A 221 14.92 -9.46 7.97
C ARG A 221 15.64 -9.75 9.28
N ASP A 222 15.00 -10.54 10.14
CA ASP A 222 15.52 -10.96 11.45
C ASP A 222 16.89 -11.62 11.37
N GLU A 223 17.09 -12.51 10.40
CA GLU A 223 18.37 -13.18 10.16
C GLU A 223 19.48 -12.23 9.67
N VAL A 224 19.13 -11.03 9.19
CA VAL A 224 20.08 -10.06 8.63
C VAL A 224 20.45 -9.01 9.68
N TRP A 225 19.48 -8.35 10.31
CA TRP A 225 19.81 -7.33 11.31
C TRP A 225 20.41 -7.93 12.57
N SER A 226 20.21 -9.22 12.86
CA SER A 226 20.86 -9.91 13.99
C SER A 226 22.34 -10.23 13.77
N LEU A 227 22.84 -10.17 12.53
CA LEU A 227 24.25 -10.39 12.23
C LEU A 227 25.12 -9.29 12.85
N ASN A 228 26.31 -9.67 13.29
CA ASN A 228 27.36 -8.69 13.61
C ASN A 228 28.15 -8.28 12.35
N SER A 229 29.10 -7.35 12.52
CA SER A 229 29.89 -6.80 11.41
C SER A 229 30.70 -7.83 10.61
N SER A 230 31.24 -8.88 11.26
CA SER A 230 32.03 -9.91 10.56
C SER A 230 31.15 -10.93 9.84
N GLU A 231 30.01 -11.28 10.43
CA GLU A 231 29.02 -12.18 9.85
C GLU A 231 28.34 -11.58 8.63
N LEU A 232 27.93 -10.30 8.69
CA LEU A 232 27.32 -9.62 7.54
C LEU A 232 28.30 -9.55 6.36
N MET A 233 29.56 -9.21 6.61
CA MET A 233 30.57 -9.13 5.56
C MET A 233 30.87 -10.49 4.93
N LEU A 234 30.91 -11.57 5.73
CA LEU A 234 31.03 -12.94 5.24
C LEU A 234 29.81 -13.34 4.39
N SER A 235 28.61 -13.01 4.86
CA SER A 235 27.35 -13.29 4.17
C SER A 235 27.31 -12.62 2.79
N ILE A 236 27.79 -11.37 2.70
CA ILE A 236 27.91 -10.64 1.42
C ILE A 236 28.89 -11.34 0.49
N ALA A 237 30.07 -11.73 0.99
CA ALA A 237 31.08 -12.42 0.17
C ALA A 237 30.54 -13.73 -0.41
N SER A 238 29.93 -14.57 0.44
CA SER A 238 29.34 -15.84 0.00
C SER A 238 28.18 -15.64 -0.98
N SER A 239 27.31 -14.66 -0.72
CA SER A 239 26.19 -14.32 -1.60
C SER A 239 26.66 -13.81 -2.97
N LEU A 240 27.76 -13.04 -3.00
CA LEU A 240 28.37 -12.56 -4.23
C LEU A 240 28.96 -13.72 -5.05
N ASP A 241 29.63 -14.68 -4.41
CA ASP A 241 30.14 -15.87 -5.09
C ASP A 241 29.01 -16.74 -5.67
N LYS A 242 27.88 -16.83 -4.97
CA LYS A 242 26.66 -17.48 -5.50
C LYS A 242 26.07 -16.70 -6.67
N ALA A 243 26.02 -15.36 -6.60
CA ALA A 243 25.53 -14.53 -7.70
C ALA A 243 26.37 -14.75 -8.97
N LYS A 244 27.69 -14.94 -8.86
CA LYS A 244 28.56 -15.23 -10.01
C LYS A 244 28.33 -16.59 -10.65
N SER A 245 27.86 -17.57 -9.90
CA SER A 245 27.72 -18.95 -10.36
C SER A 245 26.38 -19.24 -11.03
N ILE A 246 25.44 -18.29 -11.01
CA ILE A 246 24.11 -18.43 -11.59
C ILE A 246 23.89 -17.47 -12.77
N PRO A 247 23.12 -17.87 -13.81
CA PRO A 247 22.86 -17.04 -14.99
C PRO A 247 22.19 -15.70 -14.68
N GLU A 248 21.38 -15.63 -13.62
CA GLU A 248 20.64 -14.43 -13.23
C GLU A 248 21.53 -13.32 -12.70
N ARG A 249 22.79 -13.64 -12.31
CA ARG A 249 23.78 -12.71 -11.74
C ARG A 249 23.27 -11.86 -10.58
N TYR A 250 22.23 -12.37 -9.91
CA TYR A 250 21.45 -11.68 -8.90
C TYR A 250 21.21 -12.65 -7.77
N TYR A 251 21.51 -12.24 -6.54
CA TYR A 251 21.29 -13.07 -5.37
C TYR A 251 20.75 -12.24 -4.20
N SER A 252 19.74 -12.74 -3.50
CA SER A 252 19.34 -12.19 -2.20
C SER A 252 20.30 -12.70 -1.14
N LEU A 253 20.70 -11.86 -0.19
CA LEU A 253 21.65 -12.24 0.85
C LEU A 253 21.19 -13.52 1.57
N ASP A 254 22.10 -14.49 1.63
CA ASP A 254 21.98 -15.69 2.46
C ASP A 254 22.80 -15.50 3.75
N PRO A 255 22.15 -15.34 4.92
CA PRO A 255 22.82 -15.04 6.18
C PRO A 255 23.72 -16.17 6.70
N ILE A 256 24.92 -15.84 7.15
CA ILE A 256 25.87 -16.77 7.75
C ILE A 256 26.26 -16.27 9.15
N SER A 257 25.64 -16.84 10.19
CA SER A 257 25.95 -16.54 11.60
C SER A 257 27.02 -17.48 12.15
N THR A 258 28.18 -17.49 11.50
CA THR A 258 29.36 -18.22 12.00
C THR A 258 30.36 -17.22 12.55
N LYS A 259 30.84 -17.45 13.78
CA LYS A 259 31.90 -16.61 14.36
C LYS A 259 33.12 -16.61 13.45
N ASN A 260 33.38 -15.48 12.81
CA ASN A 260 34.55 -15.25 11.99
C ASN A 260 35.28 -13.98 12.43
N ASP A 261 36.59 -13.94 12.22
CA ASP A 261 37.36 -12.72 12.42
C ASP A 261 36.99 -11.69 11.35
N ILE A 262 36.79 -10.44 11.73
CA ILE A 262 36.45 -9.34 10.82
C ILE A 262 37.48 -9.21 9.69
N LYS A 263 38.76 -9.45 9.97
CA LYS A 263 39.83 -9.39 8.96
C LYS A 263 39.74 -10.52 7.95
N GLU A 264 39.26 -11.69 8.37
CA GLU A 264 39.05 -12.83 7.48
C GLU A 264 37.83 -12.57 6.59
N SER A 265 36.69 -12.15 7.16
CA SER A 265 35.52 -11.76 6.39
C SER A 265 35.82 -10.65 5.38
N MET A 266 36.62 -9.64 5.78
CA MET A 266 37.06 -8.58 4.87
C MET A 266 37.91 -9.13 3.72
N ARG A 267 38.89 -9.99 4.00
CA ARG A 267 39.74 -10.61 2.98
C ARG A 267 38.92 -11.45 1.98
N GLN A 268 37.91 -12.17 2.46
CA GLN A 268 37.02 -12.94 1.61
C GLN A 268 36.15 -12.05 0.72
N LEU A 269 35.58 -10.97 1.26
CA LEU A 269 34.81 -10.04 0.43
C LEU A 269 35.69 -9.34 -0.62
N ILE A 270 36.91 -8.92 -0.26
CA ILE A 270 37.87 -8.39 -1.23
C ILE A 270 38.15 -9.42 -2.32
N ALA A 271 38.53 -10.65 -1.95
CA ALA A 271 38.82 -11.70 -2.93
C ALA A 271 37.63 -11.96 -3.87
N SER A 272 36.41 -11.99 -3.33
CA SER A 272 35.20 -12.13 -4.11
C SER A 272 35.00 -10.95 -5.08
N VAL A 273 35.13 -9.70 -4.62
CA VAL A 273 34.98 -8.54 -5.52
C VAL A 273 36.10 -8.51 -6.59
N MET A 274 37.34 -8.80 -6.21
CA MET A 274 38.50 -8.74 -7.12
C MET A 274 38.47 -9.80 -8.24
N THR A 275 37.89 -10.97 -7.96
CA THR A 275 37.70 -12.05 -8.94
C THR A 275 36.47 -11.84 -9.83
N SER A 276 35.70 -10.78 -9.61
CA SER A 276 34.52 -10.46 -10.43
C SER A 276 34.93 -9.81 -11.74
N GLU A 277 34.58 -10.43 -12.87
CA GLU A 277 34.84 -9.88 -14.21
C GLU A 277 33.91 -8.71 -14.57
N LEU A 278 32.76 -8.63 -13.92
CA LEU A 278 31.73 -7.61 -14.11
C LEU A 278 31.65 -6.65 -12.91
N PRO A 279 31.08 -5.45 -13.08
CA PRO A 279 30.72 -4.56 -11.98
C PRO A 279 29.94 -5.29 -10.87
N VAL A 280 30.29 -5.00 -9.62
CA VAL A 280 29.60 -5.55 -8.44
C VAL A 280 28.75 -4.46 -7.80
N ILE A 281 27.47 -4.75 -7.57
CA ILE A 281 26.50 -3.85 -6.95
C ILE A 281 25.97 -4.52 -5.68
N ILE A 282 26.17 -3.87 -4.54
CA ILE A 282 25.57 -4.28 -3.27
C ILE A 282 24.41 -3.32 -2.95
N VAL A 283 23.21 -3.86 -2.79
CA VAL A 283 22.01 -3.10 -2.50
C VAL A 283 21.58 -3.38 -1.06
N PHE A 284 21.49 -2.34 -0.24
CA PHE A 284 20.93 -2.40 1.11
C PHE A 284 19.55 -1.74 1.10
N ASP A 285 18.48 -2.51 1.23
CA ASP A 285 17.14 -1.97 1.48
C ASP A 285 16.83 -1.98 2.98
N GLU A 286 16.09 -0.96 3.43
CA GLU A 286 15.79 -0.69 4.83
C GLU A 286 17.03 -0.65 5.74
N ILE A 287 18.10 0.04 5.30
CA ILE A 287 19.39 0.13 6.01
C ILE A 287 19.27 0.56 7.48
N ASP A 288 18.21 1.28 7.86
CA ASP A 288 18.00 1.78 9.22
C ASP A 288 18.06 0.66 10.28
N TYR A 289 17.72 -0.59 9.92
CA TYR A 289 17.79 -1.76 10.79
C TYR A 289 19.21 -2.21 11.15
N ILE A 290 20.22 -1.80 10.39
CA ILE A 290 21.64 -2.06 10.66
C ILE A 290 22.41 -0.78 10.98
N THR A 291 21.75 0.18 11.62
CA THR A 291 22.35 1.43 12.13
C THR A 291 22.29 1.52 13.66
N PRO A 292 23.05 2.43 14.30
CA PRO A 292 22.95 2.65 15.75
C PRO A 292 21.55 3.07 16.23
N GLY A 293 20.71 3.58 15.34
CA GLY A 293 19.31 3.93 15.62
C GLY A 293 18.33 2.80 15.35
N SER A 294 18.82 1.58 15.10
CA SER A 294 17.97 0.42 14.80
C SER A 294 16.99 0.15 15.96
N PRO A 295 15.69 -0.06 15.66
CA PRO A 295 14.70 -0.37 16.68
C PRO A 295 14.90 -1.78 17.27
N THR A 296 15.43 -2.71 16.48
CA THR A 296 15.57 -4.14 16.83
C THR A 296 17.03 -4.55 17.04
N GLY A 297 17.94 -4.09 16.16
CA GLY A 297 19.37 -4.42 16.18
C GLY A 297 20.22 -3.49 17.04
N LYS A 298 19.99 -3.47 18.37
CA LYS A 298 20.68 -2.53 19.27
C LYS A 298 22.22 -2.67 19.29
N HIS A 299 22.76 -3.85 18.97
CA HIS A 299 24.20 -4.08 18.90
C HIS A 299 24.89 -3.30 17.76
N TRP A 300 24.12 -2.84 16.77
CA TRP A 300 24.67 -2.01 15.68
C TRP A 300 25.27 -0.70 16.16
N VAL A 301 25.01 -0.26 17.40
CA VAL A 301 25.76 0.86 18.00
C VAL A 301 27.27 0.60 18.03
N ASP A 302 27.69 -0.66 18.23
CA ASP A 302 29.09 -1.07 18.31
C ASP A 302 29.60 -1.61 16.96
N ASP A 303 28.76 -2.37 16.24
CA ASP A 303 29.14 -3.02 14.98
C ASP A 303 29.17 -2.08 13.77
N PHE A 304 28.37 -1.01 13.75
CA PHE A 304 28.24 -0.11 12.60
C PHE A 304 29.59 0.49 12.18
N ASN A 305 30.33 1.03 13.14
CA ASN A 305 31.64 1.63 12.87
C ASN A 305 32.66 0.59 12.38
N VAL A 306 32.60 -0.64 12.89
CA VAL A 306 33.48 -1.73 12.46
C VAL A 306 33.15 -2.14 11.02
N PHE A 307 31.88 -2.36 10.71
CA PHE A 307 31.43 -2.74 9.38
C PHE A 307 31.80 -1.68 8.32
N TRP A 308 31.41 -0.42 8.53
CA TRP A 308 31.63 0.65 7.55
C TRP A 308 33.10 0.99 7.36
N ARG A 309 33.93 0.85 8.40
CA ARG A 309 35.39 1.02 8.26
C ARG A 309 35.98 0.01 7.29
N ASN A 310 35.63 -1.26 7.45
CA ASN A 310 36.13 -2.32 6.56
C ASN A 310 35.54 -2.16 5.16
N LEU A 311 34.24 -1.89 5.03
CA LEU A 311 33.61 -1.69 3.71
C LEU A 311 34.21 -0.49 2.95
N ARG A 312 34.53 0.62 3.65
CA ARG A 312 35.22 1.78 3.07
C ARG A 312 36.61 1.41 2.54
N VAL A 313 37.36 0.59 3.28
CA VAL A 313 38.66 0.06 2.80
C VAL A 313 38.47 -0.74 1.51
N ILE A 314 37.50 -1.65 1.47
CA ILE A 314 37.20 -2.46 0.27
C ILE A 314 36.88 -1.57 -0.93
N TYR A 315 36.00 -0.59 -0.73
CA TYR A 315 35.63 0.37 -1.78
C TYR A 315 36.84 1.14 -2.33
N GLN A 316 37.72 1.63 -1.43
CA GLN A 316 38.93 2.34 -1.83
C GLN A 316 39.93 1.45 -2.59
N GLU A 317 40.13 0.21 -2.15
CA GLU A 317 41.00 -0.74 -2.86
C GLU A 317 40.47 -1.04 -4.26
N CYS A 318 39.16 -1.27 -4.40
CA CYS A 318 38.52 -1.50 -5.71
C CYS A 318 38.68 -0.28 -6.63
N SER A 319 38.48 0.93 -6.10
CA SER A 319 38.65 2.18 -6.85
C SER A 319 40.08 2.37 -7.37
N ARG A 320 41.11 2.07 -6.55
CA ARG A 320 42.53 2.21 -6.96
C ARG A 320 42.92 1.36 -8.15
N ILE A 321 42.32 0.20 -8.31
CA ILE A 321 42.58 -0.72 -9.43
C ILE A 321 41.50 -0.63 -10.52
N ASN A 322 40.64 0.39 -10.46
CA ASN A 322 39.56 0.62 -11.40
C ASN A 322 38.59 -0.57 -11.54
N ARG A 323 38.31 -1.27 -10.43
CA ARG A 323 37.28 -2.32 -10.33
C ARG A 323 35.96 -1.69 -9.87
N PRO A 324 34.89 -1.67 -10.68
CA PRO A 324 33.62 -1.07 -10.28
C PRO A 324 32.96 -1.86 -9.14
N PHE A 325 32.93 -1.25 -7.95
CA PHE A 325 32.23 -1.74 -6.77
C PHE A 325 31.29 -0.64 -6.28
N SER A 326 29.98 -0.87 -6.41
CA SER A 326 28.93 0.12 -6.18
C SER A 326 28.05 -0.26 -5.02
N LEU A 327 27.52 0.74 -4.34
CA LEU A 327 26.58 0.56 -3.24
C LEU A 327 25.30 1.34 -3.54
N LEU A 328 24.14 0.71 -3.35
CA LEU A 328 22.84 1.38 -3.34
C LEU A 328 22.21 1.20 -1.97
N LEU A 329 21.94 2.30 -1.27
CA LEU A 329 21.32 2.26 0.05
C LEU A 329 19.91 2.83 -0.01
N SER A 330 18.96 2.18 0.63
CA SER A 330 17.59 2.67 0.83
C SER A 330 17.27 2.68 2.32
N GLY A 331 16.69 3.78 2.79
CA GLY A 331 16.42 3.98 4.22
C GLY A 331 15.64 5.27 4.47
N VAL A 332 15.48 5.60 5.74
CA VAL A 332 14.74 6.78 6.17
C VAL A 332 15.68 7.95 6.38
N SER A 333 16.84 7.77 6.99
CA SER A 333 17.69 8.90 7.39
C SER A 333 19.16 8.75 7.02
N SER A 334 19.78 9.88 6.67
CA SER A 334 21.24 9.99 6.50
C SER A 334 21.97 10.23 7.83
N LYS A 335 21.27 10.37 8.96
CA LYS A 335 21.85 10.80 10.26
C LYS A 335 23.14 10.07 10.60
N TRP A 336 23.14 8.74 10.56
CA TRP A 336 24.28 7.91 10.95
C TRP A 336 25.45 7.94 9.95
N PHE A 337 25.27 8.59 8.81
CA PHE A 337 26.32 8.87 7.82
C PHE A 337 26.85 10.31 7.92
N ARG A 338 26.33 11.11 8.85
CA ARG A 338 26.67 12.54 9.03
C ARG A 338 27.21 12.89 10.41
N VAL A 339 26.85 12.12 11.44
CA VAL A 339 27.37 12.38 12.79
C VAL A 339 28.87 12.16 12.82
N GLU A 340 29.61 13.05 13.46
CA GLU A 340 31.08 13.02 13.49
C GLU A 340 31.62 11.84 14.31
N SER A 341 30.88 11.43 15.34
CA SER A 341 31.26 10.33 16.23
C SER A 341 30.06 9.50 16.67
N ILE A 342 30.33 8.23 16.97
CA ILE A 342 29.41 7.26 17.57
C ILE A 342 30.11 6.72 18.81
N ASN A 343 29.50 6.85 19.99
CA ASN A 343 30.11 6.49 21.28
C ASN A 343 31.51 7.09 21.50
N GLY A 344 31.73 8.33 21.05
CA GLY A 344 33.02 9.04 21.17
C GLY A 344 34.11 8.56 20.20
N ILE A 345 33.82 7.59 19.34
CA ILE A 345 34.72 7.11 18.29
C ILE A 345 34.34 7.77 16.96
N GLU A 346 35.33 8.24 16.21
CA GLU A 346 35.13 8.82 14.88
C GLU A 346 34.30 7.90 13.98
N ASN A 347 33.28 8.47 13.34
CA ASN A 347 32.34 7.72 12.51
C ASN A 347 32.97 7.31 11.17
N ALA A 348 33.16 6.01 10.99
CA ALA A 348 33.75 5.45 9.78
C ALA A 348 32.84 5.54 8.55
N ALA A 349 31.58 5.91 8.70
CA ALA A 349 30.62 6.13 7.62
C ALA A 349 30.43 7.62 7.28
N LEU A 350 31.07 8.53 8.05
CA LEU A 350 30.95 9.98 7.86
C LEU A 350 31.28 10.39 6.42
N ALA A 351 30.33 11.04 5.75
CA ALA A 351 30.42 11.53 4.38
C ALA A 351 30.78 10.46 3.31
N PHE A 352 30.64 9.18 3.65
CA PHE A 352 30.87 8.09 2.70
C PHE A 352 29.64 7.82 1.82
N ILE A 353 28.46 8.02 2.39
CA ILE A 353 27.18 7.84 1.72
C ILE A 353 26.62 9.21 1.33
N PRO A 354 26.22 9.43 0.06
CA PRO A 354 25.62 10.70 -0.36
C PRO A 354 24.23 10.91 0.25
N GLU A 355 23.85 12.18 0.38
CA GLU A 355 22.55 12.60 0.91
C GLU A 355 21.50 12.75 -0.20
N ASP A 356 21.24 11.65 -0.89
CA ASP A 356 20.25 11.57 -1.98
C ASP A 356 18.88 11.17 -1.38
N TYR A 357 17.90 12.07 -1.51
CA TYR A 357 16.57 11.90 -0.92
C TYR A 357 15.52 11.70 -2.00
N LEU A 358 14.66 10.72 -1.77
CA LEU A 358 13.47 10.48 -2.54
C LEU A 358 12.33 11.39 -2.04
N SER A 359 12.18 12.53 -2.70
CA SER A 359 11.12 13.51 -2.39
C SER A 359 9.73 13.00 -2.84
N PRO A 360 8.65 13.67 -2.41
CA PRO A 360 7.35 13.52 -3.06
C PRO A 360 7.45 13.70 -4.58
N LEU A 361 6.48 13.14 -5.31
CA LEU A 361 6.50 13.24 -6.76
C LEU A 361 6.42 14.70 -7.21
N PRO A 362 7.05 15.03 -8.35
CA PRO A 362 6.76 16.30 -9.01
C PRO A 362 5.26 16.42 -9.25
N ARG A 363 4.68 17.58 -8.94
CA ARG A 363 3.22 17.80 -9.00
C ARG A 363 2.58 17.34 -10.31
N GLY A 364 3.21 17.63 -11.45
CA GLY A 364 2.72 17.18 -12.76
C GLY A 364 2.65 15.65 -12.89
N ALA A 365 3.60 14.92 -12.31
CA ALA A 365 3.58 13.45 -12.28
C ALA A 365 2.48 12.90 -11.36
N THR A 366 2.24 13.54 -10.21
CA THR A 366 1.12 13.21 -9.31
C THR A 366 -0.22 13.40 -10.02
N ILE A 367 -0.42 14.53 -10.70
CA ILE A 367 -1.64 14.83 -11.45
C ILE A 367 -1.84 13.81 -12.58
N ALA A 368 -0.78 13.50 -13.33
CA ALA A 368 -0.84 12.49 -14.38
C ALA A 368 -1.25 11.12 -13.83
N MET A 369 -0.68 10.69 -12.70
CA MET A 369 -1.06 9.45 -12.01
C MET A 369 -2.54 9.46 -11.60
N ILE A 370 -3.01 10.54 -10.97
CA ILE A 370 -4.41 10.68 -10.55
C ILE A 370 -5.34 10.55 -11.76
N LYS A 371 -5.09 11.28 -12.84
CA LYS A 371 -5.93 11.30 -14.05
C LYS A 371 -5.90 9.97 -14.80
N SER A 372 -4.75 9.32 -14.87
CA SER A 372 -4.60 7.99 -15.50
C SER A 372 -5.43 6.94 -14.76
N LEU A 373 -5.17 6.76 -13.45
CA LEU A 373 -5.83 5.73 -12.66
C LEU A 373 -7.33 6.02 -12.45
N SER A 374 -7.72 7.29 -12.28
CA SER A 374 -9.14 7.64 -12.17
C SER A 374 -9.93 7.32 -13.42
N ARG A 375 -9.36 7.52 -14.61
CA ARG A 375 -10.01 7.17 -15.87
C ARG A 375 -10.33 5.68 -15.94
N VAL A 376 -9.40 4.81 -15.52
CA VAL A 376 -9.62 3.35 -15.42
C VAL A 376 -10.76 3.03 -14.44
N ALA A 377 -10.87 3.78 -13.34
CA ALA A 377 -11.96 3.65 -12.39
C ALA A 377 -13.30 4.26 -12.86
N GLY A 378 -13.38 4.84 -14.06
CA GLY A 378 -14.57 5.56 -14.54
C GLY A 378 -14.79 6.91 -13.87
N LEU A 379 -13.76 7.51 -13.28
CA LEU A 379 -13.78 8.83 -12.66
C LEU A 379 -12.97 9.81 -13.51
N GLN A 380 -13.54 10.97 -13.81
CA GLN A 380 -12.91 11.99 -14.63
C GLN A 380 -12.58 13.21 -13.78
N PHE A 381 -11.40 13.21 -13.14
CA PHE A 381 -10.92 14.39 -12.43
C PHE A 381 -10.33 15.41 -13.41
N ASP A 382 -10.83 16.64 -13.36
CA ASP A 382 -10.18 17.74 -14.06
C ASP A 382 -8.90 18.20 -13.34
N GLU A 383 -8.17 19.13 -13.96
CA GLU A 383 -6.87 19.58 -13.46
C GLU A 383 -6.96 20.15 -12.03
N MET A 384 -7.93 21.03 -11.78
CA MET A 384 -8.12 21.65 -10.47
C MET A 384 -8.48 20.61 -9.40
N THR A 385 -9.29 19.61 -9.75
CA THR A 385 -9.67 18.53 -8.84
C THR A 385 -8.49 17.61 -8.55
N ALA A 386 -7.70 17.23 -9.56
CA ALA A 386 -6.49 16.45 -9.37
C ALA A 386 -5.44 17.21 -8.56
N GLU A 387 -5.31 18.52 -8.75
CA GLU A 387 -4.44 19.39 -7.97
C GLU A 387 -4.89 19.49 -6.50
N LEU A 388 -6.19 19.54 -6.24
CA LEU A 388 -6.73 19.49 -4.88
C LEU A 388 -6.34 18.17 -4.18
N ILE A 389 -6.53 17.03 -4.84
CA ILE A 389 -6.15 15.71 -4.30
C ILE A 389 -4.64 15.67 -4.02
N ALA A 390 -3.81 16.08 -4.99
CA ALA A 390 -2.36 16.09 -4.86
C ALA A 390 -1.87 16.99 -3.71
N ASN A 391 -2.45 18.19 -3.56
CA ASN A 391 -2.17 19.10 -2.46
C ASN A 391 -2.53 18.51 -1.09
N THR A 392 -3.72 17.94 -0.95
CA THR A 392 -4.18 17.32 0.30
C THR A 392 -3.21 16.21 0.74
N CYS A 393 -2.74 15.41 -0.21
CA CYS A 393 -1.87 14.27 0.00
C CYS A 393 -0.37 14.56 -0.12
N CYS A 394 0.04 15.82 -0.19
CA CYS A 394 1.44 16.25 -0.20
C CYS A 394 2.29 15.58 -1.30
N ASP A 395 1.69 15.21 -2.44
CA ASP A 395 2.34 14.49 -3.55
C ASP A 395 3.00 13.15 -3.17
N VAL A 396 2.67 12.58 -2.00
CA VAL A 396 3.18 11.27 -1.59
C VAL A 396 2.39 10.19 -2.33
N PRO A 397 3.02 9.37 -3.19
CA PRO A 397 2.31 8.47 -4.11
C PRO A 397 1.29 7.57 -3.42
N TYR A 398 1.69 6.96 -2.30
CA TYR A 398 0.84 6.06 -1.53
C TYR A 398 -0.36 6.79 -0.90
N TRP A 399 -0.15 7.99 -0.36
CA TRP A 399 -1.22 8.79 0.23
C TRP A 399 -2.25 9.23 -0.81
N VAL A 400 -1.77 9.66 -1.99
CA VAL A 400 -2.62 10.01 -3.13
C VAL A 400 -3.45 8.80 -3.56
N ARG A 401 -2.83 7.62 -3.70
CA ARG A 401 -3.52 6.38 -4.05
C ARG A 401 -4.57 6.00 -3.00
N LYS A 402 -4.28 6.11 -1.70
CA LYS A 402 -5.27 5.84 -0.64
C LYS A 402 -6.43 6.84 -0.65
N ALA A 403 -6.17 8.11 -0.91
CA ALA A 403 -7.23 9.11 -1.07
C ALA A 403 -8.12 8.81 -2.28
N CYS A 404 -7.53 8.47 -3.43
CA CYS A 404 -8.29 8.11 -4.63
C CYS A 404 -9.08 6.79 -4.46
N SER A 405 -8.50 5.80 -3.78
CA SER A 405 -9.18 4.56 -3.39
C SER A 405 -10.37 4.85 -2.47
N PHE A 406 -10.22 5.80 -1.53
CA PHE A 406 -11.33 6.26 -0.71
C PHE A 406 -12.45 6.91 -1.53
N LEU A 407 -12.09 7.81 -2.46
CA LEU A 407 -13.05 8.43 -3.39
C LEU A 407 -13.75 7.37 -4.24
N HIS A 408 -13.02 6.37 -4.73
CA HIS A 408 -13.57 5.23 -5.46
C HIS A 408 -14.62 4.47 -4.64
N ARG A 409 -14.40 4.26 -3.33
CA ARG A 409 -15.40 3.59 -2.47
C ARG A 409 -16.63 4.46 -2.18
N ARG A 410 -16.47 5.78 -2.12
CA ARG A 410 -17.54 6.73 -1.74
C ARG A 410 -18.43 7.17 -2.90
N ILE A 411 -17.88 7.22 -4.11
CA ILE A 411 -18.61 7.63 -5.31
C ILE A 411 -19.25 6.39 -5.94
N ASP A 412 -20.57 6.40 -6.07
CA ASP A 412 -21.34 5.26 -6.57
C ASP A 412 -20.84 4.81 -7.96
N ILE A 413 -20.58 3.52 -8.10
CA ILE A 413 -20.16 2.87 -9.35
C ILE A 413 -21.27 3.01 -10.41
N GLN A 414 -22.55 3.05 -10.02
CA GLN A 414 -23.65 3.20 -10.99
C GLN A 414 -23.66 4.55 -11.71
N SER A 415 -23.01 5.57 -11.13
CA SER A 415 -22.93 6.90 -11.73
C SER A 415 -21.83 7.03 -12.80
N ARG A 416 -21.00 6.00 -12.99
CA ARG A 416 -19.78 6.08 -13.80
C ARG A 416 -20.01 5.66 -15.26
N PRO A 417 -19.34 6.30 -16.25
CA PRO A 417 -18.28 7.29 -16.10
C PRO A 417 -18.80 8.62 -15.56
N PHE A 418 -18.14 9.14 -14.52
CA PHE A 418 -18.61 10.30 -13.78
C PHE A 418 -17.51 11.36 -13.72
N LYS A 419 -17.88 12.64 -13.88
CA LYS A 419 -17.01 13.79 -13.62
C LYS A 419 -17.42 14.42 -12.29
N PRO A 420 -16.76 14.09 -11.17
CA PRO A 420 -17.11 14.66 -9.88
C PRO A 420 -16.82 16.16 -9.84
N GLU A 421 -17.73 16.93 -9.25
CA GLU A 421 -17.46 18.34 -8.96
C GLU A 421 -16.42 18.48 -7.83
N ILE A 422 -15.57 19.50 -7.93
CA ILE A 422 -14.49 19.74 -6.97
C ILE A 422 -15.00 19.89 -5.52
N GLY A 423 -16.21 20.45 -5.33
CA GLY A 423 -16.84 20.59 -4.01
C GLY A 423 -17.17 19.24 -3.36
N MET A 424 -17.70 18.29 -4.14
CA MET A 424 -17.96 16.93 -3.69
C MET A 424 -16.66 16.20 -3.33
N VAL A 425 -15.63 16.33 -4.18
CA VAL A 425 -14.32 15.73 -3.92
C VAL A 425 -13.69 16.29 -2.66
N ARG A 426 -13.77 17.61 -2.43
CA ARG A 426 -13.29 18.26 -1.20
C ARG A 426 -13.95 17.66 0.05
N MET A 427 -15.27 17.56 0.07
CA MET A 427 -16.01 16.98 1.20
C MET A 427 -15.55 15.54 1.50
N HIS A 428 -15.34 14.71 0.48
CA HIS A 428 -14.85 13.34 0.67
C HIS A 428 -13.37 13.28 1.07
N LEU A 429 -12.55 14.22 0.59
CA LEU A 429 -11.15 14.32 1.02
C LEU A 429 -11.04 14.74 2.48
N ASP A 430 -11.89 15.66 2.95
CA ASP A 430 -11.95 16.05 4.36
C ASP A 430 -12.34 14.85 5.24
N ASP A 431 -13.35 14.07 4.84
CA ASP A 431 -13.72 12.81 5.50
C ASP A 431 -12.57 11.79 5.47
N PHE A 432 -11.90 11.63 4.32
CA PHE A 432 -10.73 10.76 4.19
C PHE A 432 -9.62 11.16 5.17
N VAL A 433 -9.25 12.44 5.23
CA VAL A 433 -8.19 12.89 6.13
C VAL A 433 -8.56 12.64 7.58
N GLN A 434 -9.81 12.88 7.96
CA GLN A 434 -10.29 12.69 9.34
C GLN A 434 -10.51 11.24 9.75
N THR A 435 -10.69 10.31 8.80
CA THR A 435 -10.95 8.91 9.11
C THR A 435 -9.75 8.00 8.86
N GLU A 436 -8.94 8.28 7.84
CA GLU A 436 -7.85 7.42 7.38
C GLU A 436 -6.53 8.21 7.21
N GLY A 437 -6.56 9.30 6.45
CA GLY A 437 -5.36 9.99 5.97
C GLY A 437 -4.45 10.53 7.08
N ALA A 438 -4.99 11.16 8.11
CA ALA A 438 -4.18 11.74 9.18
C ALA A 438 -3.41 10.65 9.97
N ILE A 439 -3.97 9.44 10.13
CA ILE A 439 -3.25 8.32 10.76
C ILE A 439 -2.13 7.81 9.87
N ILE A 440 -2.39 7.66 8.57
CA ILE A 440 -1.36 7.19 7.63
C ILE A 440 -0.17 8.15 7.64
N ALA A 441 -0.43 9.47 7.68
CA ALA A 441 0.61 10.47 7.83
C ALA A 441 1.29 10.42 9.21
N GLN A 442 0.54 10.26 10.30
CA GLN A 442 1.06 10.12 11.66
C GLN A 442 2.06 8.96 11.76
N VAL A 443 1.71 7.76 11.29
CA VAL A 443 2.59 6.57 11.36
C VAL A 443 3.89 6.82 10.58
N ALA A 444 3.79 7.38 9.37
CA ALA A 444 4.97 7.70 8.56
C ALA A 444 5.90 8.73 9.23
N ILE A 445 5.33 9.76 9.87
CA ILE A 445 6.08 10.82 10.56
C ILE A 445 6.64 10.31 11.90
N GLN A 446 5.89 9.51 12.65
CA GLN A 446 6.38 8.89 13.88
C GLN A 446 7.55 7.95 13.60
N HIS A 447 7.49 7.17 12.52
CA HIS A 447 8.63 6.36 12.07
C HIS A 447 9.85 7.25 11.76
N LEU A 448 9.66 8.37 11.06
CA LEU A 448 10.73 9.34 10.85
C LEU A 448 11.32 9.85 12.17
N PHE A 449 10.49 10.16 13.18
CA PHE A 449 10.98 10.59 14.49
C PHE A 449 11.69 9.50 15.29
N ARG A 450 11.38 8.22 15.07
CA ARG A 450 12.14 7.12 15.69
C ARG A 450 13.56 7.08 15.13
N VAL A 451 13.71 7.18 13.80
CA VAL A 451 15.02 7.14 13.13
C VAL A 451 15.79 8.46 13.26
N TYR A 452 15.09 9.58 13.30
CA TYR A 452 15.66 10.94 13.43
C TYR A 452 14.97 11.76 14.53
N PRO A 453 15.24 11.46 15.83
CA PRO A 453 14.51 12.05 16.96
C PRO A 453 14.60 13.57 17.07
N GLU A 454 15.75 14.18 16.74
CA GLU A 454 15.90 15.64 16.85
C GLU A 454 14.92 16.40 15.96
N LEU A 455 14.47 15.79 14.86
CA LEU A 455 13.53 16.41 13.92
C LEU A 455 12.16 16.67 14.56
N LYS A 456 11.77 15.90 15.59
CA LYS A 456 10.47 16.03 16.28
C LYS A 456 10.24 17.45 16.80
N THR A 457 11.22 18.04 17.49
CA THR A 457 11.11 19.38 18.06
C THR A 457 10.98 20.45 16.98
N TYR A 458 11.68 20.31 15.85
CA TYR A 458 11.59 21.26 14.75
C TYR A 458 10.26 21.13 13.99
N CYS A 459 9.74 19.91 13.84
CA CYS A 459 8.39 19.69 13.31
C CYS A 459 7.30 20.28 14.22
N GLU A 460 7.47 20.23 15.54
CA GLU A 460 6.53 20.85 16.50
C GLU A 460 6.48 22.38 16.34
N ARG A 461 7.64 23.03 16.21
CA ARG A 461 7.71 24.48 15.93
C ARG A 461 7.12 24.84 14.58
N ALA A 462 7.41 24.06 13.55
CA ALA A 462 6.83 24.24 12.22
C ALA A 462 5.30 24.06 12.22
N TYR A 463 4.79 23.13 13.03
CA TYR A 463 3.36 22.93 13.24
C TYR A 463 2.69 24.15 13.90
N GLN A 464 3.39 24.78 14.85
CA GLN A 464 2.99 26.05 15.48
C GLN A 464 3.20 27.28 14.59
N SER A 465 3.63 27.10 13.33
CA SER A 465 3.94 28.17 12.36
C SER A 465 5.12 29.07 12.74
N ASN A 466 6.02 28.60 13.61
CA ASN A 466 7.22 29.34 14.02
C ASN A 466 8.41 29.01 13.09
N TYR A 467 8.29 29.36 11.81
CA TYR A 467 9.29 28.99 10.79
C TYR A 467 10.60 29.81 10.89
N ASP A 468 10.53 31.06 11.35
CA ASP A 468 11.69 31.96 11.41
C ASP A 468 12.73 31.52 12.46
N GLU A 469 12.31 30.70 13.43
CA GLU A 469 13.17 30.14 14.47
C GLU A 469 13.85 28.82 14.07
N LEU A 470 13.55 28.30 12.86
CA LEU A 470 14.07 27.03 12.39
C LEU A 470 15.44 27.21 11.73
N PRO A 471 16.48 26.45 12.15
CA PRO A 471 17.75 26.47 11.46
C PRO A 471 17.60 26.04 10.00
N LYS A 472 18.30 26.71 9.08
CA LYS A 472 18.25 26.45 7.63
C LYS A 472 18.48 24.97 7.28
N THR A 473 19.35 24.28 8.03
CA THR A 473 19.62 22.85 7.87
C THR A 473 18.37 22.00 8.06
N TYR A 474 17.58 22.26 9.12
CA TYR A 474 16.35 21.50 9.39
C TYR A 474 15.23 21.87 8.44
N LEU A 475 15.12 23.14 8.02
CA LEU A 475 14.22 23.54 6.94
C LEU A 475 14.50 22.72 5.68
N SER A 476 15.77 22.67 5.23
CA SER A 476 16.17 21.89 4.06
C SER A 476 15.85 20.40 4.19
N ILE A 477 16.11 19.79 5.35
CA ILE A 477 15.78 18.38 5.62
C ILE A 477 14.26 18.14 5.55
N MET A 478 13.46 19.01 6.16
CA MET A 478 12.00 18.91 6.13
C MET A 478 11.43 19.05 4.72
N PHE A 479 12.02 19.89 3.86
CA PHE A 479 11.68 19.95 2.43
C PHE A 479 11.96 18.64 1.72
N LYS A 480 13.15 18.06 1.93
CA LYS A 480 13.54 16.79 1.31
C LYS A 480 12.60 15.65 1.69
N TYR A 481 12.12 15.63 2.93
CA TYR A 481 11.10 14.67 3.39
C TYR A 481 9.68 14.99 2.94
N GLY A 482 9.43 16.13 2.29
CA GLY A 482 8.10 16.54 1.88
C GLY A 482 7.20 16.99 3.03
N LEU A 483 7.76 17.45 4.15
CA LEU A 483 6.99 17.97 5.29
C LEU A 483 6.68 19.47 5.16
N LEU A 484 7.53 20.20 4.44
CA LEU A 484 7.36 21.62 4.13
C LEU A 484 7.30 21.87 2.62
N LYS A 485 6.63 22.97 2.25
CA LYS A 485 6.66 23.59 0.93
C LYS A 485 6.81 25.11 1.05
N ILE A 486 7.15 25.76 -0.07
CA ILE A 486 7.19 27.23 -0.18
C ILE A 486 6.04 27.66 -1.07
N THR A 487 5.19 28.53 -0.54
CA THR A 487 4.06 29.09 -1.28
C THR A 487 4.10 30.61 -1.14
N HIS A 488 4.16 31.31 -2.28
CA HIS A 488 4.30 32.77 -2.34
C HIS A 488 5.45 33.31 -1.47
N GLY A 489 6.59 32.60 -1.44
CA GLY A 489 7.78 32.98 -0.67
C GLY A 489 7.69 32.72 0.84
N LYS A 490 6.62 32.10 1.34
CA LYS A 490 6.46 31.73 2.75
C LYS A 490 6.54 30.22 2.95
N TYR A 491 7.13 29.83 4.08
CA TYR A 491 7.14 28.44 4.53
C TYR A 491 5.76 28.02 5.00
N GLU A 492 5.34 26.82 4.59
CA GLU A 492 4.13 26.18 5.09
C GLU A 492 4.30 24.66 5.12
N LEU A 493 3.46 23.98 5.91
CA LEU A 493 3.35 22.52 5.84
C LEU A 493 2.88 22.08 4.44
N SER A 494 3.40 20.96 3.95
CA SER A 494 3.18 20.49 2.57
C SER A 494 1.72 20.23 2.18
N GLY A 495 0.83 20.02 3.14
CA GLY A 495 -0.58 19.76 2.86
C GLY A 495 -1.36 19.32 4.09
N THR A 496 -2.65 19.08 3.89
CA THR A 496 -3.60 18.78 4.97
C THR A 496 -3.24 17.50 5.71
N MET A 497 -2.83 16.44 4.99
CA MET A 497 -2.45 15.17 5.65
C MET A 497 -1.28 15.33 6.62
N VAL A 498 -0.23 16.06 6.24
CA VAL A 498 0.92 16.33 7.14
C VAL A 498 0.46 17.16 8.34
N ARG A 499 -0.35 18.20 8.12
CA ARG A 499 -0.88 19.05 9.20
C ARG A 499 -1.69 18.24 10.21
N GLU A 500 -2.66 17.47 9.76
CA GLU A 500 -3.52 16.68 10.63
C GLU A 500 -2.73 15.52 11.29
N GLY A 501 -1.81 14.88 10.56
CA GLY A 501 -0.93 13.85 11.13
C GLY A 501 -0.01 14.38 12.24
N LEU A 502 0.58 15.57 12.07
CA LEU A 502 1.33 16.25 13.13
C LEU A 502 0.41 16.68 14.28
N GLY A 503 -0.82 17.09 13.97
CA GLY A 503 -1.85 17.39 14.97
C GLY A 503 -2.10 16.21 15.91
N LEU A 504 -2.27 15.00 15.37
CA LEU A 504 -2.41 13.79 16.20
C LEU A 504 -1.17 13.54 17.08
N ILE A 505 0.03 13.83 16.58
CA ILE A 505 1.27 13.62 17.34
C ILE A 505 1.43 14.63 18.49
N PHE A 506 1.07 15.90 18.28
CA PHE A 506 1.37 16.98 19.21
C PHE A 506 0.17 17.45 20.04
N GLN A 507 -1.06 17.24 19.58
CA GLN A 507 -2.28 17.63 20.28
C GLN A 507 -2.83 16.51 21.16
N GLU A 508 -2.44 15.25 20.96
CA GLU A 508 -2.73 14.15 21.91
C GLU A 508 -1.84 14.26 23.16
N LYS A 509 -2.05 15.33 23.94
CA LYS A 509 -1.76 15.37 25.37
C LYS A 509 -3.08 15.37 26.13
N THR A 510 -3.74 14.23 26.18
CA THR A 510 -4.65 13.79 27.25
C THR A 510 -5.09 12.34 26.98
N ASP A 511 -4.70 11.43 27.86
CA ASP A 511 -5.23 10.07 28.13
C ASP A 511 -4.86 8.83 27.26
N ASP A 512 -4.54 8.90 25.95
CA ASP A 512 -4.39 7.66 25.15
C ASP A 512 -2.97 7.30 24.65
N SER A 513 -1.96 8.15 24.88
CA SER A 513 -0.59 7.90 24.39
C SER A 513 0.07 6.66 25.02
N GLU A 514 -0.39 6.21 26.20
CA GLU A 514 0.13 5.00 26.83
C GLU A 514 -0.36 3.71 26.13
N ILE A 515 -1.51 3.71 25.46
CA ILE A 515 -2.08 2.48 24.88
C ILE A 515 -1.36 2.06 23.58
N LEU A 516 -0.92 3.03 22.77
CA LEU A 516 -0.12 2.75 21.57
C LEU A 516 1.28 2.25 21.93
N ASP A 517 1.94 2.84 22.93
CA ASP A 517 3.26 2.40 23.39
C ASP A 517 3.23 1.03 24.12
N ILE A 518 2.11 0.66 24.75
CA ILE A 518 1.95 -0.66 25.40
C ILE A 518 1.74 -1.78 24.38
N ARG A 519 1.00 -1.56 23.28
CA ARG A 519 0.80 -2.60 22.25
C ARG A 519 2.07 -2.95 21.47
N PHE A 520 3.01 -2.01 21.34
CA PHE A 520 4.33 -2.26 20.75
C PHE A 520 5.34 -2.90 21.73
N LYS A 521 5.02 -2.99 23.03
CA LYS A 521 5.87 -3.63 24.05
C LYS A 521 5.55 -5.11 24.29
N THR A 522 4.46 -5.64 23.74
CA THR A 522 4.19 -7.08 23.83
C THR A 522 5.21 -7.83 22.99
N GLU A 523 6.08 -8.60 23.63
CA GLU A 523 7.02 -9.53 23.00
C GLU A 523 6.26 -10.52 22.10
N VAL A 524 6.16 -10.18 20.82
CA VAL A 524 5.74 -11.10 19.75
C VAL A 524 6.87 -11.07 18.73
N SER A 525 7.41 -12.25 18.45
CA SER A 525 8.64 -12.53 17.72
C SER A 525 8.60 -12.23 16.22
N ASP A 526 7.78 -11.28 15.74
CA ASP A 526 7.62 -10.94 14.32
C ASP A 526 7.43 -9.42 14.13
N HIS A 527 8.44 -8.63 14.48
CA HIS A 527 8.40 -7.17 14.36
C HIS A 527 8.35 -6.69 12.89
N ALA A 528 8.97 -7.40 11.95
CA ALA A 528 8.97 -7.06 10.52
C ALA A 528 7.56 -7.19 9.90
N PHE A 529 6.80 -8.22 10.31
CA PHE A 529 5.41 -8.37 9.90
C PHE A 529 4.55 -7.23 10.48
N ILE A 530 4.67 -6.93 11.78
CA ILE A 530 3.88 -5.88 12.43
C ILE A 530 4.12 -4.50 11.79
N GLU A 531 5.34 -4.17 11.37
CA GLU A 531 5.61 -2.92 10.67
C GLU A 531 4.93 -2.82 9.31
N GLN A 532 4.90 -3.90 8.53
CA GLN A 532 4.18 -3.93 7.25
C GLN A 532 2.68 -3.63 7.42
N TRP A 533 2.09 -4.11 8.52
CA TRP A 533 0.67 -3.94 8.84
C TRP A 533 0.36 -2.75 9.78
N ALA A 534 1.37 -2.00 10.23
CA ALA A 534 1.19 -0.93 11.21
C ALA A 534 0.16 0.13 10.76
N ASP A 535 0.18 0.48 9.47
CA ASP A 535 -0.79 1.41 8.87
C ASP A 535 -2.21 0.84 8.95
N GLU A 536 -2.40 -0.44 8.62
CA GLU A 536 -3.71 -1.10 8.65
C GLU A 536 -4.23 -1.29 10.07
N LEU A 537 -3.37 -1.70 11.00
CA LEU A 537 -3.71 -1.83 12.42
C LEU A 537 -4.11 -0.48 13.03
N ALA A 538 -3.37 0.59 12.74
CA ALA A 538 -3.70 1.94 13.19
C ALA A 538 -5.03 2.43 12.61
N LEU A 539 -5.28 2.15 11.31
CA LEU A 539 -6.56 2.46 10.66
C LEU A 539 -7.73 1.69 11.28
N ILE A 540 -7.57 0.39 11.54
CA ILE A 540 -8.58 -0.43 12.23
C ILE A 540 -8.87 0.15 13.62
N GLY A 541 -7.81 0.49 14.37
CA GLY A 541 -7.92 1.12 15.69
C GLY A 541 -8.74 2.41 15.66
N ARG A 542 -8.44 3.35 14.75
CA ARG A 542 -9.20 4.60 14.64
C ARG A 542 -10.61 4.42 14.15
N ARG A 543 -10.85 3.56 13.16
CA ARG A 543 -12.21 3.26 12.71
C ARG A 543 -13.05 2.69 13.86
N ARG A 544 -12.47 1.77 14.64
CA ARG A 544 -13.09 1.26 15.86
C ARG A 544 -13.40 2.39 16.84
N ASN A 545 -12.43 3.27 17.16
CA ASN A 545 -12.63 4.38 18.09
C ASN A 545 -13.72 5.36 17.62
N ILE A 546 -13.74 5.72 16.34
CA ILE A 546 -14.76 6.59 15.74
C ILE A 546 -16.15 5.95 15.83
N LEU A 547 -16.26 4.66 15.48
CA LEU A 547 -17.51 3.93 15.55
C LEU A 547 -18.00 3.80 16.99
N GLU A 548 -17.10 3.49 17.91
CA GLU A 548 -17.38 3.39 19.34
C GLU A 548 -17.89 4.71 19.92
N LYS A 549 -17.23 5.84 19.61
CA LYS A 549 -17.67 7.18 20.03
C LYS A 549 -19.05 7.55 19.47
N ARG A 550 -19.27 7.30 18.17
CA ARG A 550 -20.59 7.52 17.54
C ARG A 550 -21.66 6.64 18.17
N PHE A 551 -21.31 5.38 18.46
CA PHE A 551 -22.22 4.43 19.08
C PHE A 551 -22.62 4.84 20.49
N ARG A 552 -21.66 5.30 21.31
CA ARG A 552 -21.92 5.93 22.63
C ARG A 552 -22.89 7.10 22.49
N GLY A 553 -22.65 8.01 21.55
CA GLY A 553 -23.55 9.13 21.27
C GLY A 553 -24.98 8.70 20.89
N ILE A 554 -25.12 7.67 20.05
CA ILE A 554 -26.42 7.10 19.68
C ILE A 554 -27.12 6.55 20.93
N VAL A 555 -26.44 5.72 21.73
CA VAL A 555 -26.99 5.17 22.98
C VAL A 555 -27.47 6.29 23.90
N LEU A 556 -26.65 7.32 24.13
CA LEU A 556 -27.02 8.45 24.98
C LEU A 556 -28.25 9.20 24.45
N ASN A 557 -28.31 9.45 23.14
CA ASN A 557 -29.45 10.15 22.52
C ASN A 557 -30.75 9.38 22.70
N PHE A 558 -30.73 8.06 22.56
CA PHE A 558 -31.90 7.21 22.78
C PHE A 558 -32.30 7.14 24.26
N LEU A 559 -31.35 7.07 25.19
CA LEU A 559 -31.63 7.15 26.63
C LEU A 559 -32.27 8.50 27.01
N ARG A 560 -31.76 9.61 26.46
CA ARG A 560 -32.33 10.95 26.63
C ARG A 560 -33.73 11.04 26.07
N PHE A 561 -33.95 10.56 24.85
CA PHE A 561 -35.26 10.56 24.20
C PHE A 561 -36.30 9.78 25.02
N ASP A 562 -35.94 8.57 25.49
CA ASP A 562 -36.83 7.75 26.32
C ASP A 562 -37.15 8.40 27.68
N ALA A 563 -36.18 9.07 28.31
CA ALA A 563 -36.40 9.81 29.56
C ALA A 563 -37.28 11.05 29.36
N LEU A 564 -37.19 11.72 28.22
CA LEU A 564 -38.05 12.86 27.87
C LEU A 564 -39.51 12.43 27.63
N GLN A 565 -39.73 11.27 27.01
CA GLN A 565 -41.08 10.75 26.76
C GLN A 565 -41.73 10.16 28.02
N ASN A 566 -40.95 9.59 28.93
CA ASN A 566 -41.45 8.92 30.13
C ASN A 566 -40.86 9.54 31.40
N LYS A 567 -41.50 10.59 31.93
CA LYS A 567 -41.06 11.31 33.14
C LYS A 567 -40.97 10.46 34.43
N THR A 568 -41.47 9.23 34.41
CA THR A 568 -41.39 8.27 35.52
C THR A 568 -40.12 7.40 35.49
N LYS A 569 -39.32 7.47 34.42
CA LYS A 569 -38.07 6.70 34.31
C LYS A 569 -36.89 7.43 34.95
N PRO A 570 -35.88 6.69 35.46
CA PRO A 570 -34.64 7.29 35.98
C PRO A 570 -33.93 8.11 34.92
N SER A 571 -33.15 9.10 35.36
CA SER A 571 -32.40 9.95 34.43
C SER A 571 -31.37 9.13 33.63
N PRO A 572 -30.96 9.57 32.43
CA PRO A 572 -29.91 8.91 31.67
C PRO A 572 -28.62 8.72 32.47
N HIS A 573 -28.26 9.67 33.33
CA HIS A 573 -27.12 9.58 34.24
C HIS A 573 -27.25 8.41 35.22
N GLU A 574 -28.38 8.31 35.92
CA GLU A 574 -28.66 7.22 36.87
C GLU A 574 -28.68 5.84 36.21
N ARG A 575 -29.20 5.76 34.97
CA ARG A 575 -29.23 4.52 34.19
C ARG A 575 -27.83 4.03 33.85
N ILE A 576 -26.94 4.97 33.48
CA ILE A 576 -25.55 4.68 33.12
C ILE A 576 -24.73 4.33 34.36
N ILE A 577 -24.75 5.16 35.41
CA ILE A 577 -23.90 4.97 36.59
C ILE A 577 -24.22 3.66 37.33
N LYS A 578 -25.47 3.18 37.25
CA LYS A 578 -25.89 1.89 37.82
C LYS A 578 -25.17 0.68 37.18
N ARG A 579 -24.59 0.85 35.99
CA ARG A 579 -23.90 -0.21 35.22
C ARG A 579 -22.37 -0.13 35.29
N VAL A 580 -21.85 0.95 35.86
CA VAL A 580 -20.42 1.09 36.15
C VAL A 580 -20.04 0.16 37.29
N ASP A 581 -18.85 -0.44 37.25
CA ASP A 581 -18.32 -1.24 38.36
C ASP A 581 -18.24 -0.42 39.68
N GLU A 582 -18.59 -1.04 40.82
CA GLU A 582 -18.62 -0.37 42.13
C GLU A 582 -17.31 0.34 42.50
N ARG A 583 -16.16 -0.18 42.05
CA ARG A 583 -14.84 0.44 42.30
C ARG A 583 -14.67 1.76 41.55
N ARG A 584 -15.36 1.93 40.41
CA ARG A 584 -15.26 3.08 39.51
C ARG A 584 -16.38 4.11 39.73
N LYS A 585 -17.53 3.70 40.26
CA LYS A 585 -18.70 4.58 40.48
C LYS A 585 -18.35 5.88 41.20
N LYS A 586 -17.62 5.81 42.32
CA LYS A 586 -17.28 6.98 43.13
C LYS A 586 -16.55 8.09 42.36
N HIS A 587 -15.76 7.73 41.35
CA HIS A 587 -14.99 8.68 40.53
C HIS A 587 -15.78 9.20 39.33
N LEU A 588 -16.75 8.43 38.84
CA LEU A 588 -17.49 8.73 37.61
C LEU A 588 -18.86 9.36 37.89
N GLU A 589 -19.42 9.22 39.09
CA GLU A 589 -20.73 9.75 39.47
C GLU A 589 -20.80 11.29 39.41
N LEU A 590 -19.68 11.98 39.63
CA LEU A 590 -19.57 13.44 39.57
C LEU A 590 -19.48 13.99 38.13
N LEU A 591 -19.33 13.12 37.13
CA LEU A 591 -19.22 13.53 35.73
C LEU A 591 -20.60 13.89 35.16
N SER A 592 -20.59 14.78 34.16
CA SER A 592 -21.79 15.03 33.34
C SER A 592 -22.21 13.75 32.61
N THR A 593 -23.46 13.64 32.16
CA THR A 593 -23.90 12.44 31.43
C THR A 593 -23.11 12.21 30.13
N ASP A 594 -22.72 13.29 29.45
CA ASP A 594 -21.90 13.23 28.24
C ASP A 594 -20.49 12.71 28.55
N ASP A 595 -19.84 13.20 29.61
CA ASP A 595 -18.50 12.73 30.01
C ASP A 595 -18.53 11.31 30.58
N LEU A 596 -19.60 10.98 31.32
CA LEU A 596 -19.80 9.67 31.93
C LEU A 596 -19.89 8.57 30.88
N ILE A 597 -20.63 8.79 29.78
CA ILE A 597 -20.80 7.76 28.75
C ILE A 597 -19.51 7.54 27.95
N GLU A 598 -18.68 8.57 27.77
CA GLU A 598 -17.38 8.47 27.10
C GLU A 598 -16.38 7.66 27.93
N LYS A 599 -16.47 7.68 29.26
CA LYS A 599 -15.57 6.96 30.18
C LYS A 599 -16.00 5.53 30.53
N LEU A 600 -17.12 5.01 30.00
CA LEU A 600 -17.51 3.61 30.22
C LEU A 600 -16.56 2.64 29.52
N LEU A 601 -16.29 1.48 30.13
CA LEU A 601 -15.70 0.35 29.41
C LEU A 601 -16.70 -0.19 28.39
N TRP A 602 -16.22 -0.86 27.34
CA TRP A 602 -17.09 -1.46 26.33
C TRP A 602 -18.10 -2.44 26.95
N THR A 603 -17.66 -3.26 27.90
CA THR A 603 -18.51 -4.20 28.65
C THR A 603 -19.60 -3.50 29.47
N GLU A 604 -19.32 -2.35 30.06
CA GLU A 604 -20.30 -1.53 30.78
C GLU A 604 -21.30 -0.89 29.82
N LEU A 605 -20.84 -0.39 28.67
CA LEU A 605 -21.70 0.15 27.61
C LEU A 605 -22.66 -0.93 27.08
N ILE A 606 -22.18 -2.14 26.84
CA ILE A 606 -23.04 -3.29 26.47
C ILE A 606 -24.06 -3.57 27.60
N SER A 607 -23.65 -3.52 28.87
CA SER A 607 -24.57 -3.72 30.00
C SER A 607 -25.69 -2.67 30.06
N VAL A 608 -25.39 -1.41 29.71
CA VAL A 608 -26.40 -0.35 29.56
C VAL A 608 -27.38 -0.72 28.44
N ILE A 609 -26.88 -1.10 27.27
CA ILE A 609 -27.69 -1.46 26.10
C ILE A 609 -28.60 -2.67 26.38
N GLU A 610 -28.10 -3.71 27.04
CA GLU A 610 -28.89 -4.91 27.36
C GLU A 610 -30.07 -4.59 28.28
N LYS A 611 -29.84 -3.70 29.26
CA LYS A 611 -30.86 -3.37 30.26
C LYS A 611 -31.89 -2.39 29.71
N ASP A 612 -31.45 -1.56 28.78
CA ASP A 612 -32.29 -0.62 28.04
C ASP A 612 -32.61 -1.11 26.63
N TRP A 613 -32.65 -2.44 26.44
CA TRP A 613 -32.82 -3.08 25.13
C TRP A 613 -34.10 -2.65 24.41
N ARG A 614 -35.20 -2.43 25.14
CA ARG A 614 -36.46 -1.94 24.55
C ARG A 614 -36.30 -0.63 23.79
N VAL A 615 -35.35 0.21 24.22
CA VAL A 615 -35.00 1.47 23.56
C VAL A 615 -33.96 1.21 22.48
N CYS A 616 -32.95 0.39 22.78
CA CYS A 616 -31.82 0.16 21.89
C CYS A 616 -32.12 -0.76 20.68
N GLN A 617 -33.14 -1.60 20.76
CA GLN A 617 -33.58 -2.48 19.65
C GLN A 617 -34.03 -1.71 18.41
N GLN A 618 -34.28 -0.40 18.52
CA GLN A 618 -34.63 0.45 17.37
C GLN A 618 -33.43 0.68 16.43
N PHE A 619 -32.19 0.45 16.91
CA PHE A 619 -30.97 0.61 16.13
C PHE A 619 -29.98 -0.56 16.27
N CYS A 620 -30.22 -1.51 17.18
CA CYS A 620 -29.44 -2.75 17.33
C CYS A 620 -30.27 -3.96 16.88
N VAL A 621 -29.77 -4.71 15.90
CA VAL A 621 -30.52 -5.82 15.26
C VAL A 621 -30.46 -7.12 16.08
N ASN A 622 -29.45 -7.32 16.94
CA ASN A 622 -29.34 -8.52 17.77
C ASN A 622 -28.50 -8.29 19.04
N SER A 623 -29.00 -8.69 20.22
CA SER A 623 -28.28 -8.53 21.50
C SER A 623 -27.14 -9.54 21.69
N ILE A 624 -27.10 -10.60 20.89
CA ILE A 624 -26.14 -11.72 21.00
C ILE A 624 -24.82 -11.43 20.26
N GLU A 625 -24.85 -10.74 19.10
CA GLU A 625 -23.62 -10.35 18.37
C GLU A 625 -22.76 -9.34 19.14
N ALA A 626 -23.39 -8.50 19.97
CA ALA A 626 -22.70 -7.56 20.86
C ALA A 626 -21.83 -8.28 21.91
N LYS A 627 -22.19 -9.49 22.34
CA LYS A 627 -21.41 -10.31 23.29
C LYS A 627 -20.19 -10.96 22.65
N VAL A 628 -20.31 -11.42 21.41
CA VAL A 628 -19.21 -12.09 20.69
C VAL A 628 -18.03 -11.14 20.50
N ASN A 629 -18.28 -9.85 20.24
CA ASN A 629 -17.24 -8.83 20.14
C ASN A 629 -16.71 -8.31 21.48
N ALA A 630 -17.38 -8.60 22.61
CA ALA A 630 -16.95 -8.20 23.95
C ALA A 630 -16.08 -9.27 24.65
N GLY A 631 -16.00 -10.49 24.10
CA GLY A 631 -15.16 -11.58 24.59
C GLY A 631 -13.89 -11.83 23.76
N ALA A 632 -13.64 -11.00 22.75
CA ALA A 632 -12.41 -11.02 21.96
C ALA A 632 -11.53 -9.82 22.38
N ASP A 633 -11.02 -9.89 23.61
CA ASP A 633 -9.90 -9.05 24.07
C ASP A 633 -8.57 -9.75 23.78
#